data_AF-A0A2N0NLC4-F1
#
_entry.id   AF-A0A2N0NLC4-F1
#
_cell.length_a   1.000
_cell.length_b   1.000
_cell.length_c   1.000
_cell.angle_alpha   90.00
_cell.angle_beta   90.00
_cell.angle_gamma   90.00
#
_symmetry.space_group_name_H-M   'P 1'
#
loop_
_entity.id
_entity.type
_entity.pdbx_description
1 polymer ?
#
loop_
_entity_poly.entity_id
_entity_poly.type
_entity_poly.pdbx_seq_one_letter_code
_entity_poly.pdbx_strand_id
1 'polypeptide(L)'
;MAIVLGFNAPNSKHFCPWCLCTKENIGNKHKVCVIEKTMDQIKLKPPPGHVKSPLLQMIPLSHYVPDELHIMLRIWDRLWDLVLQELKTQNQFNDLTRAKILAEMRRISISFNFWQEQGTQNWSYTSLMGGDKEKVLKNFNFRVVFAEERAFLINQLWRNFYELYNNMKSQKINPSHFADQAKQWLDLFLTPFQGKPNTITFKMGLYRPKDVTPYMHVLVHHLPEFMEQHQKFGLSAFSCAPVKKKNHDQVSAFFRKTMKDGGKGIERKSAIFEILHYENRSLYFAQKGTIDKYSKPQHIHVKKLKK
;
A
#
# COMPACT_ATOMS: atom_id res chain seq x y z
N MET A 1 3.15 13.40 5.05
CA MET A 1 4.46 13.33 5.72
C MET A 1 5.55 14.09 4.96
N ALA A 2 5.94 13.68 3.74
CA ALA A 2 7.06 14.32 3.03
C ALA A 2 6.96 15.86 2.93
N ILE A 3 5.82 16.40 2.51
CA ILE A 3 5.59 17.85 2.43
C ILE A 3 5.74 18.53 3.81
N VAL A 4 5.13 17.94 4.85
CA VAL A 4 5.14 18.48 6.22
C VAL A 4 6.56 18.51 6.79
N LEU A 5 7.39 17.53 6.46
CA LEU A 5 8.79 17.43 6.90
C LEU A 5 9.78 18.16 5.99
N GLY A 6 9.30 18.84 4.94
CA GLY A 6 10.16 19.45 3.92
C GLY A 6 11.07 18.44 3.22
N PHE A 7 10.63 17.18 3.12
CA PHE A 7 11.40 16.07 2.58
C PHE A 7 11.38 16.08 1.04
N ASN A 8 12.42 15.51 0.44
CA ASN A 8 12.57 15.41 -1.00
C ASN A 8 11.54 14.45 -1.66
N ALA A 9 11.64 14.33 -2.98
CA ALA A 9 10.77 13.45 -3.76
C ALA A 9 10.97 11.97 -3.36
N PRO A 10 9.93 11.12 -3.42
CA PRO A 10 10.01 9.71 -3.04
C PRO A 10 11.03 8.87 -3.83
N ASN A 11 11.43 9.34 -5.01
CA ASN A 11 12.40 8.69 -5.89
C ASN A 11 13.85 9.17 -5.69
N SER A 12 14.12 10.00 -4.69
CA SER A 12 15.45 10.50 -4.38
C SER A 12 16.40 9.42 -3.84
N LYS A 13 17.72 9.74 -3.78
CA LYS A 13 18.73 8.87 -3.16
C LYS A 13 18.44 8.64 -1.66
N HIS A 14 18.06 9.69 -0.95
CA HIS A 14 17.71 9.67 0.48
C HIS A 14 16.21 9.67 0.65
N PHE A 15 15.63 8.47 0.77
CA PHE A 15 14.18 8.26 0.75
C PHE A 15 13.55 8.16 2.14
N CYS A 16 14.35 7.85 3.17
CA CYS A 16 13.86 7.60 4.52
C CYS A 16 13.91 8.87 5.38
N PRO A 17 12.79 9.30 5.99
CA PRO A 17 12.77 10.46 6.87
C PRO A 17 13.40 10.19 8.24
N TRP A 18 13.59 8.93 8.63
CA TRP A 18 14.08 8.56 9.97
C TRP A 18 15.56 8.17 10.03
N CYS A 19 16.12 7.66 8.93
CA CYS A 19 17.52 7.25 8.85
C CYS A 19 18.25 7.79 7.62
N LEU A 20 19.56 7.54 7.55
CA LEU A 20 20.46 7.93 6.47
C LEU A 20 20.60 6.83 5.40
N CYS A 21 19.74 5.81 5.41
CA CYS A 21 19.74 4.79 4.36
C CYS A 21 19.53 5.41 2.97
N THR A 22 20.29 4.90 2.00
CA THR A 22 20.24 5.32 0.60
C THR A 22 19.59 4.25 -0.25
N LYS A 23 19.08 4.63 -1.42
CA LYS A 23 18.56 3.68 -2.40
C LYS A 23 19.53 2.56 -2.79
N GLU A 24 20.83 2.85 -2.83
CA GLU A 24 21.87 1.85 -3.10
C GLU A 24 21.93 0.77 -2.01
N ASN A 25 21.60 1.13 -0.77
CA ASN A 25 21.68 0.25 0.39
C ASN A 25 20.33 -0.31 0.83
N ILE A 26 19.23 0.03 0.15
CA ILE A 26 17.88 -0.32 0.60
C ILE A 26 17.63 -1.83 0.69
N GLY A 27 18.28 -2.60 -0.18
CA GLY A 27 18.23 -4.06 -0.18
C GLY A 27 19.41 -4.74 0.51
N ASN A 28 20.27 -3.98 1.21
CA ASN A 28 21.37 -4.56 1.99
C ASN A 28 20.85 -5.08 3.34
N LYS A 29 20.58 -6.37 3.40
CA LYS A 29 20.05 -7.04 4.59
C LYS A 29 21.00 -7.05 5.81
N HIS A 30 22.29 -6.82 5.61
CA HIS A 30 23.27 -6.74 6.70
C HIS A 30 23.34 -5.35 7.33
N LYS A 31 22.75 -4.34 6.67
CA LYS A 31 22.74 -2.98 7.18
C LYS A 31 21.63 -2.80 8.19
N VAL A 32 22.01 -2.58 9.45
CA VAL A 32 21.07 -2.13 10.49
C VAL A 32 20.81 -0.64 10.26
N CYS A 33 19.54 -0.28 10.16
CA CYS A 33 19.10 1.12 10.05
C CYS A 33 18.23 1.41 11.28
N VAL A 34 18.59 2.47 12.01
CA VAL A 34 17.86 2.92 13.21
C VAL A 34 17.32 4.32 12.99
N ILE A 35 16.38 4.76 13.82
CA ILE A 35 15.91 6.15 13.84
C ILE A 35 17.04 7.02 14.42
N GLU A 36 17.76 7.72 13.55
CA GLU A 36 18.92 8.56 13.94
C GLU A 36 18.70 10.05 13.65
N LYS A 37 17.68 10.39 12.86
CA LYS A 37 17.31 11.79 12.57
C LYS A 37 16.46 12.36 13.69
N THR A 38 16.68 13.62 14.04
CA THR A 38 15.85 14.34 15.02
C THR A 38 15.25 15.61 14.42
N MET A 39 14.15 16.09 15.03
CA MET A 39 13.52 17.34 14.58
C MET A 39 14.46 18.54 14.75
N ASP A 40 15.34 18.54 15.75
CA ASP A 40 16.28 19.63 15.99
C ASP A 40 17.43 19.66 14.97
N GLN A 41 17.93 18.49 14.54
CA GLN A 41 18.84 18.40 13.40
C GLN A 41 18.18 18.97 12.14
N ILE A 42 16.92 18.61 11.88
CA ILE A 42 16.19 19.08 10.70
C ILE A 42 16.02 20.61 10.72
N LYS A 43 15.86 21.24 11.89
CA LYS A 43 15.75 22.71 12.03
C LYS A 43 17.09 23.42 11.80
N LEU A 44 18.15 22.95 12.45
CA LEU A 44 19.44 23.67 12.50
C LEU A 44 20.33 23.38 11.29
N LYS A 45 20.46 22.10 10.93
CA LYS A 45 21.32 21.62 9.83
C LYS A 45 20.65 20.42 9.17
N PRO A 46 19.76 20.66 8.18
CA PRO A 46 18.93 19.61 7.59
C PRO A 46 19.76 18.41 7.13
N PRO A 47 19.49 17.20 7.66
CA PRO A 47 20.20 16.00 7.24
C PRO A 47 19.79 15.61 5.81
N PRO A 48 20.60 14.77 5.12
CA PRO A 48 20.29 14.34 3.77
C PRO A 48 18.86 13.81 3.61
N GLY A 49 18.14 14.39 2.65
CA GLY A 49 16.73 14.10 2.39
C GLY A 49 15.78 15.26 2.72
N HIS A 50 16.09 16.07 3.74
CA HIS A 50 15.31 17.25 4.10
C HIS A 50 15.82 18.46 3.33
N VAL A 51 14.98 19.00 2.44
CA VAL A 51 15.33 20.08 1.49
C VAL A 51 14.70 21.41 1.91
N LYS A 52 13.59 21.36 2.64
CA LYS A 52 12.87 22.53 3.14
C LYS A 52 12.70 22.43 4.65
N SER A 53 12.47 23.58 5.27
CA SER A 53 12.11 23.62 6.68
C SER A 53 10.76 22.90 6.91
N PRO A 54 10.62 22.07 7.95
CA PRO A 54 9.36 21.43 8.28
C PRO A 54 8.28 22.47 8.60
N LEU A 55 7.03 22.15 8.27
CA LEU A 55 5.89 23.00 8.59
C LEU A 55 5.48 22.88 10.06
N LEU A 56 5.59 21.68 10.63
CA LEU A 56 5.18 21.38 12.00
C LEU A 56 6.40 21.02 12.87
N GLN A 57 7.27 22.00 13.08
CA GLN A 57 8.56 21.86 13.79
C GLN A 57 8.41 21.57 15.29
N MET A 58 7.25 21.88 15.85
CA MET A 58 6.92 21.61 17.26
C MET A 58 6.68 20.12 17.55
N ILE A 59 6.45 19.31 16.53
CA ILE A 59 6.18 17.88 16.68
C ILE A 59 7.51 17.11 16.57
N PRO A 60 7.93 16.34 17.58
CA PRO A 60 9.11 15.48 17.50
C PRO A 60 9.04 14.50 16.32
N LEU A 61 10.20 14.16 15.74
CA LEU A 61 10.23 13.24 14.59
C LEU A 61 9.72 11.83 14.95
N SER A 62 9.92 11.40 16.19
CA SER A 62 9.37 10.15 16.76
C SER A 62 7.84 10.10 16.79
N HIS A 63 7.15 11.22 16.60
CA HIS A 63 5.68 11.27 16.52
C HIS A 63 5.16 11.26 15.07
N TYR A 64 6.06 11.22 14.07
CA TYR A 64 5.68 10.96 12.69
C TYR A 64 5.69 9.44 12.46
N VAL A 65 4.63 8.78 12.92
CA VAL A 65 4.50 7.32 12.90
C VAL A 65 4.10 6.82 11.50
N PRO A 66 4.69 5.72 10.99
CA PRO A 66 4.28 5.10 9.73
C PRO A 66 2.82 4.64 9.73
N ASP A 67 2.11 4.85 8.60
CA ASP A 67 0.73 4.36 8.44
C ASP A 67 0.70 2.89 8.01
N GLU A 68 0.25 2.02 8.91
CA GLU A 68 0.07 0.57 8.70
C GLU A 68 -0.71 0.24 7.41
N LEU A 69 -1.73 1.04 7.09
CA LEU A 69 -2.56 0.78 5.92
C LEU A 69 -1.78 1.08 4.64
N HIS A 70 -0.99 2.15 4.59
CA HIS A 70 -0.15 2.42 3.42
C HIS A 70 1.00 1.42 3.28
N ILE A 71 1.56 0.92 4.39
CA ILE A 71 2.55 -0.17 4.35
C ILE A 71 1.94 -1.39 3.64
N MET A 72 0.77 -1.85 4.07
CA MET A 72 0.09 -2.97 3.44
C MET A 72 -0.20 -2.71 1.95
N LEU A 73 -0.82 -1.58 1.63
CA LEU A 73 -1.22 -1.27 0.25
C LEU A 73 -0.03 -1.23 -0.71
N ARG A 74 1.08 -0.61 -0.30
CA ARG A 74 2.26 -0.38 -1.16
C ARG A 74 3.14 -1.60 -1.30
N ILE A 75 3.29 -2.40 -0.25
CA ILE A 75 3.99 -3.68 -0.34
C ILE A 75 3.17 -4.66 -1.17
N TRP A 76 1.84 -4.69 -0.99
CA TRP A 76 0.95 -5.51 -1.83
C TRP A 76 1.10 -5.16 -3.32
N ASP A 77 1.05 -3.86 -3.67
CA ASP A 77 1.22 -3.41 -5.05
C ASP A 77 2.55 -3.92 -5.62
N ARG A 78 3.63 -3.80 -4.84
CA ARG A 78 4.94 -4.28 -5.27
C ARG A 78 4.99 -5.79 -5.46
N LEU A 79 4.45 -6.56 -4.53
CA LEU A 79 4.43 -8.03 -4.61
C LEU A 79 3.62 -8.51 -5.81
N TRP A 80 2.47 -7.89 -6.06
CA TRP A 80 1.63 -8.20 -7.20
C TRP A 80 2.31 -7.86 -8.53
N ASP A 81 2.92 -6.67 -8.62
CA ASP A 81 3.70 -6.26 -9.80
C ASP A 81 4.83 -7.23 -10.09
N LEU A 82 5.56 -7.69 -9.07
CA LEU A 82 6.66 -8.64 -9.23
C LEU A 82 6.17 -10.00 -9.76
N VAL A 83 5.03 -10.50 -9.27
CA VAL A 83 4.42 -11.72 -9.81
C VAL A 83 4.06 -11.56 -11.28
N LEU A 84 3.41 -10.46 -11.66
CA LEU A 84 3.03 -10.21 -13.05
C LEU A 84 4.26 -10.02 -13.96
N GLN A 85 5.30 -9.35 -13.47
CA GLN A 85 6.57 -9.17 -14.19
C GLN A 85 7.27 -10.51 -14.41
N GLU A 86 7.26 -11.40 -13.44
CA GLU A 86 7.82 -12.74 -13.56
C GLU A 86 7.09 -13.55 -14.65
N LEU A 87 5.75 -13.58 -14.61
CA LEU A 87 4.95 -14.25 -15.64
C LEU A 87 5.22 -13.68 -17.04
N LYS A 88 5.39 -12.36 -17.17
CA LYS A 88 5.74 -11.71 -18.44
C LYS A 88 7.13 -12.11 -18.91
N THR A 89 8.13 -12.09 -18.02
CA THR A 89 9.53 -12.41 -18.33
C THR A 89 9.70 -13.87 -18.75
N GLN A 90 8.88 -14.77 -18.21
CA GLN A 90 8.85 -16.19 -18.57
C GLN A 90 7.97 -16.50 -19.79
N ASN A 91 7.43 -15.49 -20.48
CA ASN A 91 6.46 -15.64 -21.57
C ASN A 91 5.21 -16.46 -21.19
N GLN A 92 4.85 -16.48 -19.91
CA GLN A 92 3.68 -17.19 -19.37
C GLN A 92 2.45 -16.30 -19.21
N PHE A 93 2.57 -14.98 -19.41
CA PHE A 93 1.45 -14.04 -19.28
C PHE A 93 0.52 -14.02 -20.52
N ASN A 94 -0.04 -15.18 -20.84
CA ASN A 94 -0.99 -15.40 -21.94
C ASN A 94 -2.45 -15.46 -21.44
N ASP A 95 -3.40 -15.66 -22.36
CA ASP A 95 -4.83 -15.72 -22.04
C ASP A 95 -5.19 -16.83 -21.06
N LEU A 96 -4.54 -17.99 -21.16
CA LEU A 96 -4.77 -19.10 -20.24
C LEU A 96 -4.37 -18.72 -18.80
N THR A 97 -3.17 -18.15 -18.62
CA THR A 97 -2.71 -17.71 -17.29
C THR A 97 -3.59 -16.59 -16.75
N ARG A 98 -3.99 -15.62 -17.58
CA ARG A 98 -4.96 -14.58 -17.18
C ARG A 98 -6.27 -15.20 -16.74
N ALA A 99 -6.81 -16.19 -17.46
CA ALA A 99 -8.04 -16.88 -17.10
C ALA A 99 -7.91 -17.62 -15.75
N LYS A 100 -6.76 -18.27 -15.48
CA LYS A 100 -6.50 -18.91 -14.17
C LYS A 100 -6.45 -17.89 -13.03
N ILE A 101 -5.81 -16.74 -13.23
CA ILE A 101 -5.82 -15.64 -12.25
C ILE A 101 -7.25 -15.15 -11.98
N LEU A 102 -8.05 -14.97 -13.04
CA LEU A 102 -9.44 -14.53 -12.92
C LEU A 102 -10.30 -15.55 -12.17
N ALA A 103 -10.13 -16.85 -12.46
CA ALA A 103 -10.81 -17.92 -11.75
C ALA A 103 -10.46 -17.94 -10.26
N GLU A 104 -9.17 -17.77 -9.93
CA GLU A 104 -8.70 -17.75 -8.55
C GLU A 104 -9.17 -16.51 -7.79
N MET A 105 -9.20 -15.33 -8.44
CA MET A 105 -9.80 -14.12 -7.87
C MET A 105 -11.30 -14.30 -7.59
N ARG A 106 -12.04 -14.94 -8.50
CA ARG A 106 -13.46 -15.26 -8.30
C ARG A 106 -13.66 -16.25 -7.15
N ARG A 107 -12.80 -17.26 -7.02
CA ARG A 107 -12.84 -18.23 -5.91
C ARG A 107 -12.79 -17.54 -4.54
N ILE A 108 -11.99 -16.48 -4.41
CA ILE A 108 -11.89 -15.67 -3.18
C ILE A 108 -12.87 -14.49 -3.12
N SER A 109 -13.89 -14.50 -3.99
CA SER A 109 -14.95 -13.48 -4.06
C SER A 109 -14.46 -12.07 -4.36
N ILE A 110 -13.50 -11.93 -5.27
CA ILE A 110 -12.97 -10.64 -5.74
C ILE A 110 -13.34 -10.43 -7.21
N SER A 111 -13.92 -9.27 -7.49
CA SER A 111 -14.19 -8.82 -8.86
C SER A 111 -12.91 -8.26 -9.46
N PHE A 112 -12.32 -8.99 -10.41
CA PHE A 112 -11.07 -8.63 -11.06
C PHE A 112 -11.17 -8.92 -12.56
N ASN A 113 -10.62 -8.03 -13.38
CA ASN A 113 -10.57 -8.14 -14.83
C ASN A 113 -9.25 -7.56 -15.37
N PHE A 114 -8.82 -8.11 -16.51
CA PHE A 114 -7.72 -7.60 -17.32
C PHE A 114 -8.28 -6.97 -18.61
N TRP A 115 -7.63 -5.93 -19.10
CA TRP A 115 -7.91 -5.35 -20.42
C TRP A 115 -6.62 -4.81 -21.04
N GLN A 116 -6.59 -4.72 -22.36
CA GLN A 116 -5.49 -4.10 -23.08
C GLN A 116 -5.74 -2.59 -23.21
N GLU A 117 -4.71 -1.78 -22.98
CA GLU A 117 -4.83 -0.33 -23.16
C GLU A 117 -4.82 0.04 -24.64
N GLN A 118 -5.70 0.97 -25.02
CA GLN A 118 -5.83 1.40 -26.41
C GLN A 118 -4.50 1.97 -26.91
N GLY A 119 -4.05 1.49 -28.08
CA GLY A 119 -2.80 1.94 -28.71
C GLY A 119 -1.52 1.36 -28.10
N THR A 120 -1.60 0.43 -27.15
CA THR A 120 -0.42 -0.26 -26.61
C THR A 120 -0.62 -1.78 -26.56
N GLN A 121 0.47 -2.54 -26.46
CA GLN A 121 0.42 -3.96 -26.10
C GLN A 121 0.39 -4.18 -24.57
N ASN A 122 0.21 -3.11 -23.79
CA ASN A 122 0.21 -3.18 -22.34
C ASN A 122 -1.15 -3.64 -21.83
N TRP A 123 -1.09 -4.54 -20.86
CA TRP A 123 -2.25 -5.05 -20.14
C TRP A 123 -2.40 -4.32 -18.81
N SER A 124 -3.58 -3.77 -18.62
CA SER A 124 -4.04 -3.17 -17.37
C SER A 124 -5.04 -4.09 -16.67
N TYR A 125 -5.24 -3.83 -15.38
CA TYR A 125 -6.06 -4.67 -14.52
C TYR A 125 -6.83 -3.85 -13.48
N THR A 126 -7.85 -4.49 -12.90
CA THR A 126 -8.74 -3.84 -11.94
C THR A 126 -7.96 -3.37 -10.70
N SER A 127 -8.02 -2.08 -10.41
CA SER A 127 -7.44 -1.53 -9.19
C SER A 127 -8.21 -2.04 -7.97
N LEU A 128 -7.51 -2.72 -7.06
CA LEU A 128 -8.11 -3.31 -5.86
C LEU A 128 -8.07 -2.32 -4.68
N MET A 129 -9.17 -2.31 -3.91
CA MET A 129 -9.28 -1.56 -2.66
C MET A 129 -8.59 -2.30 -1.52
N GLY A 130 -8.32 -1.62 -0.40
CA GLY A 130 -7.57 -2.21 0.72
C GLY A 130 -8.14 -3.52 1.26
N GLY A 131 -9.46 -3.63 1.41
CA GLY A 131 -10.09 -4.87 1.86
C GLY A 131 -9.95 -6.03 0.86
N ASP A 132 -10.03 -5.75 -0.44
CA ASP A 132 -9.82 -6.78 -1.46
C ASP A 132 -8.35 -7.19 -1.53
N LYS A 133 -7.41 -6.24 -1.46
CA LYS A 133 -5.97 -6.51 -1.36
C LYS A 133 -5.65 -7.41 -0.18
N GLU A 134 -6.23 -7.15 0.99
CA GLU A 134 -6.07 -7.99 2.17
C GLU A 134 -6.60 -9.42 1.96
N LYS A 135 -7.76 -9.56 1.28
CA LYS A 135 -8.30 -10.88 0.90
C LYS A 135 -7.40 -11.63 -0.08
N VAL A 136 -6.88 -10.97 -1.13
CA VAL A 136 -5.90 -11.59 -2.03
C VAL A 136 -4.68 -11.99 -1.22
N LEU A 137 -4.19 -11.06 -0.39
CA LEU A 137 -3.01 -11.27 0.41
C LEU A 137 -3.16 -12.53 1.22
N LYS A 138 -4.31 -12.75 1.89
CA LYS A 138 -4.65 -13.90 2.76
C LYS A 138 -5.00 -15.20 2.02
N ASN A 139 -5.64 -15.14 0.86
CA ASN A 139 -6.34 -16.33 0.31
C ASN A 139 -5.96 -16.73 -1.12
N PHE A 140 -5.30 -15.86 -1.89
CA PHE A 140 -4.91 -16.20 -3.27
C PHE A 140 -3.84 -17.30 -3.26
N ASN A 141 -4.02 -18.31 -4.10
CA ASN A 141 -3.11 -19.44 -4.23
C ASN A 141 -2.36 -19.42 -5.57
N PHE A 142 -1.04 -19.20 -5.50
CA PHE A 142 -0.19 -19.12 -6.67
C PHE A 142 0.08 -20.47 -7.37
N ARG A 143 -0.35 -21.61 -6.81
CA ARG A 143 -0.27 -22.93 -7.47
C ARG A 143 -1.07 -23.01 -8.77
N VAL A 144 -2.05 -22.12 -8.95
CA VAL A 144 -2.83 -22.05 -10.19
C VAL A 144 -2.01 -21.50 -11.36
N VAL A 145 -0.93 -20.75 -11.11
CA VAL A 145 -0.12 -20.09 -12.15
C VAL A 145 1.34 -20.52 -12.19
N PHE A 146 1.93 -20.94 -11.06
CA PHE A 146 3.32 -21.35 -10.98
C PHE A 146 3.46 -22.84 -10.65
N ALA A 147 4.63 -23.40 -10.97
CA ALA A 147 5.02 -24.74 -10.53
C ALA A 147 5.08 -24.84 -9.00
N GLU A 148 4.90 -26.04 -8.46
CA GLU A 148 4.69 -26.29 -7.02
C GLU A 148 5.74 -25.65 -6.11
N GLU A 149 7.04 -25.85 -6.38
CA GLU A 149 8.14 -25.28 -5.58
C GLU A 149 8.12 -23.74 -5.59
N ARG A 150 7.87 -23.14 -6.76
CA ARG A 150 7.82 -21.68 -6.92
C ARG A 150 6.58 -21.09 -6.25
N ALA A 151 5.43 -21.72 -6.46
CA ALA A 151 4.16 -21.32 -5.86
C ALA A 151 4.23 -21.38 -4.33
N PHE A 152 4.89 -22.40 -3.77
CA PHE A 152 5.10 -22.54 -2.34
C PHE A 152 5.84 -21.33 -1.75
N LEU A 153 6.97 -20.95 -2.35
CA LEU A 153 7.77 -19.80 -1.90
C LEU A 153 7.00 -18.48 -1.99
N ILE A 154 6.31 -18.22 -3.11
CA ILE A 154 5.51 -16.99 -3.28
C ILE A 154 4.34 -16.96 -2.29
N ASN A 155 3.62 -18.09 -2.13
CA ASN A 155 2.56 -18.19 -1.14
C ASN A 155 3.10 -17.93 0.26
N GLN A 156 4.20 -18.56 0.67
CA GLN A 156 4.81 -18.35 1.98
C GLN A 156 5.17 -16.87 2.20
N LEU A 157 5.79 -16.22 1.23
CA LEU A 157 6.12 -14.80 1.30
C LEU A 157 4.88 -13.92 1.53
N TRP A 158 3.77 -14.22 0.84
CA TRP A 158 2.51 -13.49 0.99
C TRP A 158 1.82 -13.76 2.34
N ARG A 159 1.86 -15.01 2.83
CA ARG A 159 1.26 -15.40 4.12
C ARG A 159 2.05 -14.79 5.28
N ASN A 160 3.37 -14.85 5.23
CA ASN A 160 4.25 -14.22 6.22
C ASN A 160 4.06 -12.69 6.25
N PHE A 161 3.88 -12.04 5.09
CA PHE A 161 3.56 -10.61 5.07
C PHE A 161 2.19 -10.30 5.69
N TYR A 162 1.18 -11.12 5.41
CA TYR A 162 -0.14 -10.99 6.03
C TYR A 162 -0.07 -11.12 7.55
N GLU A 163 0.72 -12.05 8.07
CA GLU A 163 0.96 -12.20 9.50
C GLU A 163 1.62 -10.96 10.10
N LEU A 164 2.69 -10.43 9.48
CA LEU A 164 3.29 -9.16 9.90
C LEU A 164 2.27 -8.01 9.91
N TYR A 165 1.39 -7.94 8.91
CA TYR A 165 0.34 -6.94 8.87
C TYR A 165 -0.69 -7.07 9.99
N ASN A 166 -1.02 -8.27 10.44
CA ASN A 166 -1.87 -8.45 11.61
C ASN A 166 -1.12 -8.16 12.90
N ASN A 167 0.15 -8.55 12.98
CA ASN A 167 0.98 -8.37 14.16
C ASN A 167 1.23 -6.89 14.47
N MET A 168 1.47 -6.05 13.45
CA MET A 168 1.66 -4.61 13.66
C MET A 168 0.42 -3.90 14.24
N LYS A 169 -0.78 -4.43 14.02
CA LYS A 169 -2.04 -3.89 14.57
C LYS A 169 -2.28 -4.29 16.02
N SER A 170 -1.58 -5.33 16.49
CA SER A 170 -1.79 -5.94 17.80
C SER A 170 -0.87 -5.34 18.84
N GLN A 171 -1.45 -4.85 19.94
CA GLN A 171 -0.69 -4.36 21.11
C GLN A 171 0.03 -5.47 21.88
N LYS A 172 -0.31 -6.74 21.62
CA LYS A 172 0.24 -7.89 22.37
C LYS A 172 1.59 -8.38 21.85
N ILE A 173 1.99 -7.94 20.66
CA ILE A 173 3.19 -8.45 20.00
C ILE A 173 4.41 -7.75 20.57
N ASN A 174 5.40 -8.54 20.98
CA ASN A 174 6.69 -8.02 21.40
C ASN A 174 7.43 -7.38 20.19
N PRO A 175 7.90 -6.14 20.28
CA PRO A 175 8.68 -5.49 19.22
C PRO A 175 9.90 -6.28 18.73
N SER A 176 10.62 -6.98 19.63
CA SER A 176 11.78 -7.78 19.24
C SER A 176 11.38 -8.99 18.40
N HIS A 177 10.34 -9.71 18.81
CA HIS A 177 9.76 -10.81 18.05
C HIS A 177 9.27 -10.34 16.68
N PHE A 178 8.61 -9.17 16.61
CA PHE A 178 8.21 -8.58 15.34
C PHE A 178 9.42 -8.28 14.44
N ALA A 179 10.49 -7.71 14.99
CA ALA A 179 11.71 -7.41 14.25
C ALA A 179 12.32 -8.66 13.63
N ASP A 180 12.37 -9.77 14.37
CA ASP A 180 12.92 -11.04 13.87
C ASP A 180 12.05 -11.62 12.76
N GLN A 181 10.72 -11.61 12.91
CA GLN A 181 9.80 -12.04 11.85
C GLN A 181 9.93 -11.17 10.59
N ALA A 182 10.07 -9.84 10.75
CA ALA A 182 10.22 -8.92 9.63
C ALA A 182 11.54 -9.14 8.87
N LYS A 183 12.64 -9.41 9.60
CA LYS A 183 13.93 -9.79 8.99
C LYS A 183 13.84 -11.12 8.25
N GLN A 184 13.25 -12.15 8.85
CA GLN A 184 13.03 -13.45 8.20
C GLN A 184 12.19 -13.32 6.92
N TRP A 185 11.18 -12.45 6.94
CA TRP A 185 10.39 -12.14 5.76
C TRP A 185 11.22 -11.47 4.66
N LEU A 186 12.09 -10.52 5.01
CA LEU A 186 13.01 -9.89 4.06
C LEU A 186 14.04 -10.89 3.52
N ASP A 187 14.55 -11.79 4.35
CA ASP A 187 15.45 -12.88 3.92
C ASP A 187 14.77 -13.80 2.91
N LEU A 188 13.51 -14.19 3.16
CA LEU A 188 12.71 -14.94 2.21
C LEU A 188 12.53 -14.16 0.90
N PHE A 189 12.17 -12.87 0.98
CA PHE A 189 12.04 -12.01 -0.20
C PHE A 189 13.34 -11.98 -1.04
N LEU A 190 14.49 -11.91 -0.38
CA LEU A 190 15.82 -11.84 -0.99
C LEU A 190 16.47 -13.21 -1.22
N THR A 191 15.70 -14.29 -1.24
CA THR A 191 16.23 -15.64 -1.50
C THR A 191 17.03 -15.62 -2.81
N PRO A 192 18.35 -15.92 -2.77
CA PRO A 192 19.20 -15.87 -3.95
C PRO A 192 18.90 -17.04 -4.90
N PHE A 193 19.25 -16.88 -6.17
CA PHE A 193 19.28 -18.02 -7.08
C PHE A 193 20.43 -18.96 -6.71
N GLN A 194 20.27 -20.24 -7.03
CA GLN A 194 21.28 -21.27 -6.81
C GLN A 194 21.66 -21.90 -8.15
N GLY A 195 22.92 -22.29 -8.29
CA GLY A 195 23.45 -22.87 -9.53
C GLY A 195 23.83 -21.83 -10.59
N LYS A 196 24.31 -22.32 -11.73
CA LYS A 196 24.73 -21.47 -12.86
C LYS A 196 23.51 -21.19 -13.74
N PRO A 197 23.32 -19.95 -14.25
CA PRO A 197 22.26 -19.67 -15.22
C PRO A 197 22.34 -20.63 -16.42
N ASN A 198 21.18 -21.02 -16.94
CA ASN A 198 21.04 -21.94 -18.08
C ASN A 198 21.54 -23.39 -17.85
N THR A 199 21.63 -23.85 -16.60
CA THR A 199 21.88 -25.27 -16.27
C THR A 199 20.65 -25.94 -15.65
N ILE A 200 20.57 -27.28 -15.73
CA ILE A 200 19.49 -28.08 -15.11
C ILE A 200 19.45 -27.88 -13.58
N THR A 201 20.60 -27.57 -12.98
CA THR A 201 20.75 -27.30 -11.55
C THR A 201 20.37 -25.88 -11.14
N PHE A 202 19.99 -25.01 -12.08
CA PHE A 202 19.61 -23.64 -11.78
C PHE A 202 18.27 -23.58 -11.03
N LYS A 203 18.30 -23.06 -9.81
CA LYS A 203 17.10 -22.72 -9.04
C LYS A 203 16.95 -21.21 -8.97
N MET A 204 15.84 -20.71 -9.50
CA MET A 204 15.56 -19.29 -9.46
C MET A 204 15.24 -18.82 -8.03
N GLY A 205 15.95 -17.79 -7.56
CA GLY A 205 15.65 -17.10 -6.31
C GLY A 205 14.34 -16.32 -6.37
N LEU A 206 13.89 -15.71 -5.26
CA LEU A 206 12.63 -14.95 -5.21
C LEU A 206 12.76 -13.60 -5.91
N TYR A 207 13.25 -12.57 -5.21
CA TYR A 207 13.35 -11.21 -5.71
C TYR A 207 14.70 -10.57 -5.34
N ARG A 208 15.06 -9.47 -6.01
CA ARG A 208 16.42 -8.90 -5.89
C ARG A 208 16.45 -7.74 -4.87
N PRO A 209 17.64 -7.38 -4.36
CA PRO A 209 17.81 -6.19 -3.51
C PRO A 209 17.23 -4.90 -4.09
N LYS A 210 17.34 -4.70 -5.41
CA LYS A 210 16.78 -3.53 -6.10
C LYS A 210 15.25 -3.50 -6.15
N ASP A 211 14.60 -4.62 -5.85
CA ASP A 211 13.16 -4.75 -5.85
C ASP A 211 12.53 -4.35 -4.50
N VAL A 212 13.37 -4.09 -3.47
CA VAL A 212 12.96 -3.60 -2.14
C VAL A 212 12.49 -2.15 -2.23
N THR A 213 11.36 -1.85 -1.59
CA THR A 213 10.75 -0.51 -1.61
C THR A 213 10.96 0.24 -0.28
N PRO A 214 10.80 1.57 -0.27
CA PRO A 214 10.80 2.36 0.96
C PRO A 214 9.86 1.81 2.05
N TYR A 215 8.69 1.30 1.69
CA TYR A 215 7.74 0.75 2.67
C TYR A 215 8.22 -0.58 3.26
N MET A 216 8.92 -1.42 2.48
CA MET A 216 9.56 -2.63 3.00
C MET A 216 10.70 -2.28 3.96
N HIS A 217 11.50 -1.26 3.62
CA HIS A 217 12.53 -0.75 4.52
C HIS A 217 11.93 -0.27 5.85
N VAL A 218 10.83 0.49 5.81
CA VAL A 218 10.14 0.96 7.02
C VAL A 218 9.58 -0.20 7.84
N LEU A 219 8.96 -1.20 7.19
CA LEU A 219 8.42 -2.39 7.86
C LEU A 219 9.50 -3.11 8.67
N VAL A 220 10.68 -3.31 8.08
CA VAL A 220 11.74 -4.15 8.65
C VAL A 220 12.58 -3.39 9.68
N HIS A 221 12.92 -2.13 9.40
CA HIS A 221 13.90 -1.40 10.19
C HIS A 221 13.28 -0.46 11.22
N HIS A 222 12.16 0.19 10.92
CA HIS A 222 11.64 1.28 11.75
C HIS A 222 10.37 0.92 12.50
N LEU A 223 9.55 0.03 11.95
CA LEU A 223 8.31 -0.38 12.61
C LEU A 223 8.57 -1.00 14.00
N PRO A 224 9.58 -1.86 14.23
CA PRO A 224 9.90 -2.34 15.57
C PRO A 224 10.22 -1.22 16.57
N GLU A 225 11.04 -0.23 16.18
CA GLU A 225 11.38 0.92 17.03
C GLU A 225 10.13 1.74 17.36
N PHE A 226 9.24 1.96 16.39
CA PHE A 226 7.96 2.64 16.65
C PHE A 226 7.02 1.83 17.54
N MET A 227 7.00 0.50 17.42
CA MET A 227 6.22 -0.36 18.31
C MET A 227 6.72 -0.25 19.75
N GLU A 228 8.03 -0.17 19.96
CA GLU A 228 8.63 0.02 21.28
C GLU A 228 8.32 1.41 21.84
N GLN A 229 8.56 2.47 21.06
CA GLN A 229 8.31 3.85 21.49
C GLN A 229 6.83 4.13 21.82
N HIS A 230 5.91 3.52 21.07
CA HIS A 230 4.47 3.77 21.19
C HIS A 230 3.69 2.58 21.77
N GLN A 231 4.37 1.68 22.49
CA GLN A 231 3.78 0.43 23.00
C GLN A 231 2.52 0.67 23.82
N LYS A 232 2.48 1.75 24.62
CA LYS A 232 1.32 2.14 25.44
C LYS A 232 0.03 2.29 24.63
N PHE A 233 0.12 2.81 23.41
CA PHE A 233 -1.05 3.08 22.56
C PHE A 233 -1.24 2.02 21.49
N GLY A 234 -0.15 1.34 21.08
CA GLY A 234 -0.12 0.50 19.90
C GLY A 234 -0.14 1.31 18.60
N LEU A 235 0.38 0.73 17.52
CA LEU A 235 0.44 1.42 16.22
C LEU A 235 -0.93 1.69 15.60
N SER A 236 -1.93 0.85 15.90
CA SER A 236 -3.29 1.00 15.38
C SER A 236 -3.96 2.29 15.83
N ALA A 237 -3.54 2.88 16.96
CA ALA A 237 -4.01 4.19 17.42
C ALA A 237 -3.60 5.33 16.46
N PHE A 238 -2.52 5.16 15.70
CA PHE A 238 -2.01 6.12 14.71
C PHE A 238 -2.48 5.82 13.28
N SER A 239 -3.35 4.82 13.10
CA SER A 239 -3.82 4.38 11.79
C SER A 239 -4.63 5.46 11.08
N CYS A 240 -4.31 5.72 9.81
CA CYS A 240 -5.12 6.61 8.98
C CYS A 240 -6.37 5.91 8.40
N ALA A 241 -6.60 4.63 8.72
CA ALA A 241 -7.71 3.86 8.17
C ALA A 241 -9.10 4.47 8.44
N PRO A 242 -9.42 4.97 9.65
CA PRO A 242 -10.71 5.60 9.92
C PRO A 242 -10.96 6.85 9.05
N VAL A 243 -9.93 7.67 8.87
CA VAL A 243 -10.01 8.88 8.02
C VAL A 243 -10.24 8.51 6.56
N LYS A 244 -9.53 7.49 6.04
CA LYS A 244 -9.75 7.01 4.67
C LYS A 244 -11.13 6.39 4.49
N LYS A 245 -11.64 5.66 5.49
CA LYS A 245 -12.99 5.10 5.47
C LYS A 245 -14.03 6.21 5.44
N LYS A 246 -13.93 7.20 6.33
CA LYS A 246 -14.81 8.38 6.32
C LYS A 246 -14.83 9.08 4.97
N ASN A 247 -13.66 9.36 4.40
CA ASN A 247 -13.56 9.98 3.07
C ASN A 247 -14.22 9.11 1.98
N HIS A 248 -14.04 7.79 2.04
CA HIS A 248 -14.67 6.86 1.10
C HIS A 248 -16.19 6.83 1.24
N ASP A 249 -16.70 6.79 2.48
CA ASP A 249 -18.14 6.78 2.76
C ASP A 249 -18.78 8.10 2.33
N GLN A 250 -18.10 9.22 2.56
CA GLN A 250 -18.54 10.55 2.10
C GLN A 250 -18.60 10.61 0.57
N VAL A 251 -17.51 10.28 -0.13
CA VAL A 251 -17.51 10.24 -1.61
C VAL A 251 -18.55 9.26 -2.15
N SER A 252 -18.72 8.09 -1.52
CA SER A 252 -19.70 7.10 -1.95
C SER A 252 -21.14 7.56 -1.77
N ALA A 253 -21.44 8.23 -0.65
CA ALA A 253 -22.77 8.79 -0.38
C ALA A 253 -23.11 9.90 -1.38
N PHE A 254 -22.16 10.80 -1.65
CA PHE A 254 -22.36 11.95 -2.53
C PHE A 254 -22.40 11.57 -4.01
N PHE A 255 -21.47 10.74 -4.46
CA PHE A 255 -21.34 10.38 -5.87
C PHE A 255 -21.95 9.03 -6.23
N ARG A 256 -22.70 8.40 -5.30
CA ARG A 256 -23.35 7.08 -5.48
C ARG A 256 -22.41 6.00 -6.03
N LYS A 257 -21.12 6.07 -5.71
CA LYS A 257 -20.04 5.22 -6.27
C LYS A 257 -19.84 5.34 -7.80
N THR A 258 -20.48 6.32 -8.45
CA THR A 258 -20.45 6.51 -9.92
C THR A 258 -19.41 7.51 -10.39
N MET A 259 -18.97 8.47 -9.56
CA MET A 259 -17.92 9.43 -9.92
C MET A 259 -16.87 9.50 -8.81
N LYS A 260 -15.65 9.01 -9.09
CA LYS A 260 -14.51 9.15 -8.17
C LYS A 260 -13.73 10.46 -8.37
N ASP A 261 -13.90 11.14 -9.50
CA ASP A 261 -13.00 12.23 -9.93
C ASP A 261 -13.69 13.53 -10.41
N GLY A 262 -14.93 13.79 -9.96
CA GLY A 262 -15.76 14.92 -10.44
C GLY A 262 -16.23 14.72 -11.89
N GLY A 263 -17.24 15.49 -12.31
CA GLY A 263 -17.85 15.37 -13.64
C GLY A 263 -16.89 15.54 -14.82
N LYS A 264 -17.29 15.10 -16.02
CA LYS A 264 -16.60 15.40 -17.29
C LYS A 264 -17.05 16.78 -17.80
N GLY A 265 -16.12 17.69 -18.09
CA GLY A 265 -16.41 18.97 -18.75
C GLY A 265 -15.47 20.11 -18.38
N ILE A 266 -15.66 21.27 -19.03
CA ILE A 266 -14.89 22.51 -18.86
C ILE A 266 -15.09 23.14 -17.47
N GLU A 267 -16.21 22.85 -16.79
CA GLU A 267 -16.53 23.30 -15.43
C GLU A 267 -16.16 22.28 -14.34
N ARG A 268 -14.98 21.65 -14.44
CA ARG A 268 -14.58 20.59 -13.51
C ARG A 268 -14.33 21.15 -12.11
N LYS A 269 -15.32 21.07 -11.22
CA LYS A 269 -15.11 21.27 -9.78
C LYS A 269 -14.60 19.98 -9.16
N SER A 270 -13.66 20.11 -8.22
CA SER A 270 -13.23 18.95 -7.42
C SER A 270 -14.44 18.38 -6.69
N ALA A 271 -14.53 17.05 -6.62
CA ALA A 271 -15.52 16.33 -5.83
C ALA A 271 -15.63 16.87 -4.40
N ILE A 272 -14.52 17.32 -3.81
CA ILE A 272 -14.46 17.92 -2.47
C ILE A 272 -15.22 19.25 -2.41
N PHE A 273 -15.08 20.11 -3.42
CA PHE A 273 -15.80 21.39 -3.44
C PHE A 273 -17.31 21.17 -3.60
N GLU A 274 -17.72 20.22 -4.44
CA GLU A 274 -19.15 19.88 -4.61
C GLU A 274 -19.77 19.38 -3.31
N ILE A 275 -19.07 18.51 -2.58
CA ILE A 275 -19.46 18.03 -1.25
C ILE A 275 -19.58 19.21 -0.27
N LEU A 276 -18.53 20.04 -0.16
CA LEU A 276 -18.51 21.18 0.76
C LEU A 276 -19.64 22.17 0.47
N HIS A 277 -19.92 22.45 -0.81
CA HIS A 277 -21.03 23.32 -1.19
C HIS A 277 -22.38 22.75 -0.78
N TYR A 278 -22.59 21.45 -0.95
CA TYR A 278 -23.82 20.79 -0.54
C TYR A 278 -23.99 20.80 1.00
N GLU A 279 -22.94 20.43 1.74
CA GLU A 279 -22.98 20.40 3.21
C GLU A 279 -23.21 21.81 3.77
N ASN A 280 -22.51 22.82 3.27
CA ASN A 280 -22.70 24.22 3.67
C ASN A 280 -24.13 24.71 3.39
N ARG A 281 -24.72 24.32 2.25
CA ARG A 281 -26.12 24.67 1.93
C ARG A 281 -27.11 23.95 2.85
N SER A 282 -26.90 22.65 3.10
CA SER A 282 -27.75 21.87 4.00
C SER A 282 -27.73 22.45 5.42
N LEU A 283 -26.54 22.81 5.91
CA LEU A 283 -26.35 23.49 7.20
C LEU A 283 -27.07 24.85 7.25
N TYR A 284 -26.95 25.64 6.19
CA TYR A 284 -27.63 26.93 6.08
C TYR A 284 -29.16 26.78 6.16
N PHE A 285 -29.74 25.85 5.41
CA PHE A 285 -31.20 25.63 5.42
C PHE A 285 -31.69 25.06 6.75
N ALA A 286 -30.92 24.16 7.38
CA ALA A 286 -31.22 23.63 8.70
C ALA A 286 -31.23 24.74 9.77
N GLN A 287 -30.25 25.66 9.74
CA GLN A 287 -30.21 26.80 10.66
C GLN A 287 -31.36 27.79 10.45
N LYS A 288 -31.86 27.92 9.22
CA LYS A 288 -32.95 28.84 8.87
C LYS A 288 -34.35 28.24 9.05
N GLY A 289 -34.47 26.99 9.53
CA GLY A 289 -35.76 26.32 9.75
C GLY A 289 -36.55 26.03 8.47
N THR A 290 -35.90 26.20 7.31
CA THR A 290 -36.49 25.91 6.00
C THR A 290 -36.26 24.44 5.66
N ILE A 291 -37.35 23.71 5.39
CA ILE A 291 -37.29 22.30 4.96
C ILE A 291 -36.47 22.22 3.68
N ASP A 292 -35.43 21.38 3.68
CA ASP A 292 -34.62 21.08 2.50
C ASP A 292 -35.55 20.64 1.36
N LYS A 293 -35.75 21.51 0.36
CA LYS A 293 -36.49 21.17 -0.88
C LYS A 293 -35.74 20.18 -1.78
N TYR A 294 -34.52 19.81 -1.41
CA TYR A 294 -33.73 18.83 -2.15
C TYR A 294 -34.06 17.43 -1.67
N SER A 295 -34.60 16.63 -2.58
CA SER A 295 -34.75 15.19 -2.37
C SER A 295 -33.40 14.61 -1.98
N LYS A 296 -33.32 13.97 -0.81
CA LYS A 296 -32.18 13.12 -0.45
C LYS A 296 -31.85 12.24 -1.66
N PRO A 297 -30.58 12.05 -2.01
CA PRO A 297 -30.22 11.22 -3.15
C PRO A 297 -30.86 9.83 -2.99
N GLN A 298 -31.88 9.55 -3.79
CA GLN A 298 -32.60 8.27 -3.75
C GLN A 298 -31.67 7.14 -4.16
N HIS A 299 -31.66 6.07 -3.36
CA HIS A 299 -30.99 4.81 -3.72
C HIS A 299 -31.65 4.23 -4.97
N ILE A 300 -30.96 4.27 -6.11
CA ILE A 300 -31.41 3.56 -7.30
C ILE A 300 -31.00 2.10 -7.14
N HIS A 301 -31.98 1.24 -6.82
CA HIS A 301 -31.79 -0.21 -6.88
C HIS A 301 -31.66 -0.65 -8.34
N VAL A 302 -30.44 -0.76 -8.83
CA VAL A 302 -30.19 -1.42 -10.12
C VAL A 302 -30.40 -2.91 -9.90
N LYS A 303 -31.57 -3.44 -10.29
CA LYS A 303 -31.79 -4.88 -10.40
C LYS A 303 -30.74 -5.44 -11.36
N LYS A 304 -29.87 -6.33 -10.87
CA LYS A 304 -28.97 -7.12 -11.73
C LYS A 304 -29.83 -7.90 -12.71
N LEU A 305 -29.75 -7.57 -14.00
CA LEU A 305 -30.22 -8.46 -15.05
C LEU A 305 -29.40 -9.75 -14.93
N LYS A 306 -30.08 -10.86 -14.65
CA LYS A 306 -29.49 -12.20 -14.78
C LYS A 306 -29.12 -12.37 -16.26
N LYS A 307 -27.82 -12.44 -16.54
CA LYS A 307 -27.25 -13.14 -17.69
C LYS A 307 -26.45 -14.30 -17.14
#